data_AF-A0A2S9F613-F1
#
_entry.id   AF-A0A2S9F613-F1
#
_cell.length_a   1.000
_cell.length_b   1.000
_cell.length_c   1.000
_cell.angle_alpha   90.00
_cell.angle_beta   90.00
_cell.angle_gamma   90.00
#
_symmetry.space_group_name_H-M   'P 1'
#
loop_
_entity.id
_entity.type
_entity.pdbx_description
1 polymer ?
#
loop_
_entity_poly.entity_id
_entity_poly.type
_entity_poly.pdbx_seq_one_letter_code
_entity_poly.pdbx_strand_id
1 'polypeptide(L)'
;MVAPYITDGVKQRPSYTAPVNVDVFDRPSAGALPTHLEKFSTSPSSELTEELDSAAEWLGVQVEEILLAALGRTLGRTRGEGTVTVDVTGGHRWLSHPVTLICAANHPMGPTEMLQGAHAALSVAPGRDSAEAELLLNVAIAELVDAPAGRA
;
A
#
# COMPACT_ATOMS: atom_id res chain seq x y z
N MET A 1 -16.20 9.39 47.59
CA MET A 1 -16.92 9.19 46.32
C MET A 1 -15.90 8.67 45.34
N VAL A 2 -15.88 7.36 45.08
CA VAL A 2 -14.91 6.68 44.20
C VAL A 2 -15.71 5.95 43.14
N ALA A 3 -15.42 6.19 41.86
CA ALA A 3 -16.10 5.56 40.73
C ALA A 3 -15.64 4.11 40.56
N PRO A 4 -16.54 3.18 40.17
CA PRO A 4 -16.15 1.80 39.90
C PRO A 4 -15.45 1.68 38.55
N TYR A 5 -14.41 0.84 38.51
CA TYR A 5 -13.66 0.48 37.32
C TYR A 5 -14.53 -0.43 36.44
N ILE A 6 -14.87 0.03 35.23
CA ILE A 6 -15.52 -0.78 34.20
C ILE A 6 -14.42 -1.35 33.32
N THR A 7 -14.11 -2.64 33.47
CA THR A 7 -13.45 -3.41 32.41
C THR A 7 -14.48 -3.73 31.34
N ASP A 8 -14.52 -2.96 30.26
CA ASP A 8 -15.19 -3.39 29.04
C ASP A 8 -14.18 -4.13 28.17
N GLY A 9 -14.04 -5.43 28.42
CA GLY A 9 -13.26 -6.31 27.57
C GLY A 9 -14.07 -6.63 26.32
N VAL A 10 -13.99 -5.79 25.30
CA VAL A 10 -14.50 -6.11 23.95
C VAL A 10 -13.70 -7.29 23.44
N LYS A 11 -14.27 -8.50 23.58
CA LYS A 11 -13.76 -9.70 22.91
C LYS A 11 -14.06 -9.55 21.42
N GLN A 12 -13.18 -8.88 20.69
CA GLN A 12 -13.22 -8.91 19.22
C GLN A 12 -13.05 -10.38 18.80
N ARG A 13 -14.14 -10.98 18.32
CA ARG A 13 -14.08 -12.25 17.59
C ARG A 13 -13.23 -11.99 16.34
N PRO A 14 -12.15 -12.72 16.08
CA PRO A 14 -11.48 -12.64 14.80
C PRO A 14 -12.48 -13.07 13.72
N SER A 15 -12.87 -12.14 12.86
CA SER A 15 -13.64 -12.44 11.66
C SER A 15 -12.74 -13.22 10.71
N TYR A 16 -12.80 -14.55 10.76
CA TYR A 16 -12.14 -15.47 9.82
C TYR A 16 -12.87 -15.56 8.49
N THR A 17 -13.21 -14.42 7.89
CA THR A 17 -13.51 -14.35 6.46
C THR A 17 -12.32 -13.71 5.78
N ALA A 18 -11.19 -14.41 5.80
CA ALA A 18 -10.16 -14.15 4.80
C ALA A 18 -10.83 -14.43 3.44
N PRO A 19 -10.94 -13.44 2.53
CA PRO A 19 -11.34 -13.73 1.17
C PRO A 19 -10.41 -14.80 0.61
N VAL A 20 -11.01 -15.71 -0.16
CA VAL A 20 -10.36 -16.75 -0.98
C VAL A 20 -8.99 -16.28 -1.45
N ASN A 21 -7.96 -17.10 -1.20
CA ASN A 21 -6.55 -16.89 -1.55
C ASN A 21 -6.37 -15.94 -2.75
N VAL A 22 -6.12 -14.66 -2.46
CA VAL A 22 -5.76 -13.69 -3.49
C VAL A 22 -4.28 -13.90 -3.76
N ASP A 23 -4.00 -14.65 -4.82
CA ASP A 23 -2.64 -14.77 -5.32
C ASP A 23 -2.30 -13.54 -6.16
N VAL A 24 -1.60 -12.60 -5.52
CA VAL A 24 -1.09 -11.41 -6.19
C VAL A 24 0.21 -11.82 -6.86
N PHE A 25 0.27 -11.95 -8.19
CA PHE A 25 1.53 -12.20 -8.91
C PHE A 25 1.98 -10.94 -9.64
N ASP A 26 3.29 -10.71 -9.67
CA ASP A 26 3.88 -9.63 -10.46
C ASP A 26 4.00 -9.99 -11.97
N ARG A 27 3.88 -11.27 -12.28
CA ARG A 27 3.94 -11.81 -13.64
C ARG A 27 2.76 -12.74 -13.90
N PRO A 28 2.33 -12.92 -15.16
CA PRO A 28 1.27 -13.87 -15.46
C PRO A 28 1.65 -15.27 -14.97
N SER A 29 0.77 -15.91 -14.20
CA SER A 29 0.85 -17.34 -13.91
C SER A 29 0.80 -18.06 -15.27
N ALA A 30 1.90 -18.69 -15.66
CA ALA A 30 2.06 -19.27 -16.99
C ALA A 30 0.88 -20.16 -17.39
N GLY A 31 0.21 -19.82 -18.51
CA GLY A 31 -0.81 -20.64 -19.15
C GLY A 31 -1.69 -19.87 -20.14
N ALA A 32 -2.30 -18.77 -19.70
CA ALA A 32 -3.09 -17.87 -20.54
C ALA A 32 -3.27 -16.50 -19.85
N LEU A 33 -3.27 -15.41 -20.62
CA LEU A 33 -3.70 -14.10 -20.10
C LEU A 33 -5.19 -14.20 -19.72
N PRO A 34 -5.61 -13.67 -18.56
CA PRO A 34 -7.03 -13.59 -18.21
C PRO A 34 -7.79 -12.89 -19.34
N THR A 35 -8.89 -13.49 -19.80
CA THR A 35 -9.75 -12.90 -20.84
C THR A 35 -10.57 -11.73 -20.32
N HIS A 36 -10.58 -11.51 -19.01
CA HIS A 36 -11.31 -10.44 -18.32
C HIS A 36 -10.47 -9.92 -17.15
N LEU A 37 -10.29 -8.60 -17.09
CA LEU A 37 -9.75 -7.91 -15.92
C LEU A 37 -10.92 -7.29 -15.18
N GLU A 38 -11.02 -7.56 -13.88
CA GLU A 38 -12.06 -6.99 -13.03
C GLU A 38 -11.40 -6.04 -12.01
N LYS A 39 -11.86 -4.79 -12.00
CA LYS A 39 -11.39 -3.78 -11.06
C LYS A 39 -12.19 -3.89 -9.77
N PHE A 40 -11.53 -4.37 -8.72
CA PHE A 40 -12.07 -4.30 -7.36
C PHE A 40 -11.67 -2.97 -6.75
N SER A 41 -12.66 -2.15 -6.41
CA SER A 41 -12.46 -0.90 -5.68
C SER A 41 -13.20 -0.98 -4.34
N THR A 42 -12.54 -0.49 -3.30
CA THR A 42 -13.11 -0.36 -1.97
C THR A 42 -12.78 1.03 -1.46
N SER A 43 -13.79 1.81 -1.07
CA SER A 43 -13.52 3.06 -0.36
C SER A 43 -13.02 2.75 1.05
N PRO A 44 -11.96 3.41 1.54
CA PRO A 44 -11.58 3.30 2.94
C PRO A 44 -12.73 3.77 3.84
N SER A 45 -12.84 3.20 5.04
CA SER A 45 -13.77 3.72 6.04
C SER A 45 -13.32 5.11 6.52
N SER A 46 -14.25 5.89 7.07
CA SER A 46 -13.91 7.18 7.70
C SER A 46 -12.91 6.99 8.84
N GLU A 47 -13.12 5.96 9.67
CA GLU A 47 -12.22 5.58 10.77
C GLU A 47 -10.80 5.30 10.27
N LEU A 48 -10.64 4.48 9.24
CA LEU A 48 -9.32 4.18 8.68
C LEU A 48 -8.64 5.43 8.08
N THR A 49 -9.43 6.31 7.47
CA THR A 49 -8.92 7.57 6.91
C THR A 49 -8.43 8.50 8.01
N GLU A 50 -9.23 8.69 9.06
CA GLU A 50 -8.89 9.51 10.22
C GLU A 50 -7.67 8.96 10.98
N GLU A 51 -7.58 7.65 11.16
CA GLU A 51 -6.42 6.99 11.77
C GLU A 51 -5.16 7.19 10.95
N LEU A 52 -5.24 7.05 9.63
CA LEU A 52 -4.10 7.22 8.73
C LEU A 52 -3.61 8.67 8.71
N ASP A 53 -4.52 9.64 8.62
CA ASP A 53 -4.20 11.06 8.66
C ASP A 53 -3.57 11.46 10.00
N SER A 54 -4.15 10.99 11.11
CA SER A 54 -3.61 11.25 12.45
C SER A 54 -2.25 10.59 12.67
N ALA A 55 -2.03 9.39 12.12
CA ALA A 55 -0.74 8.71 12.17
C ALA A 55 0.33 9.48 11.38
N ALA A 56 -0.01 9.96 10.19
CA ALA A 56 0.88 10.78 9.37
C ALA A 56 1.28 12.06 10.11
N GLU A 57 0.31 12.75 10.72
CA GLU A 57 0.54 13.94 11.52
C GLU A 57 1.47 13.65 12.72
N TRP A 58 1.17 12.61 13.49
CA TRP A 58 1.94 12.26 14.68
C TRP A 58 3.39 11.85 14.35
N LEU A 59 3.58 11.09 13.26
CA LEU A 59 4.89 10.64 12.80
C LEU A 59 5.68 11.75 12.08
N GLY A 60 5.02 12.82 11.65
CA GLY A 60 5.64 13.88 10.84
C GLY A 60 6.05 13.40 9.44
N VAL A 61 5.27 12.47 8.87
CA VAL A 61 5.52 11.84 7.56
C VAL A 61 4.36 12.08 6.61
N GLN A 62 4.61 11.83 5.33
CA GLN A 62 3.55 11.83 4.32
C GLN A 62 2.72 10.54 4.41
N VAL A 63 1.41 10.61 4.09
CA VAL A 63 0.52 9.44 4.04
C VAL A 63 1.06 8.37 3.09
N GLU A 64 1.66 8.79 1.97
CA GLU A 64 2.31 7.91 1.00
C GLU A 64 3.40 7.03 1.65
N GLU A 65 4.17 7.56 2.61
CA GLU A 65 5.22 6.78 3.29
C GLU A 65 4.62 5.63 4.11
N ILE A 66 3.52 5.89 4.82
CA ILE A 66 2.82 4.87 5.61
C ILE A 66 2.22 3.81 4.70
N LEU A 67 1.57 4.23 3.60
CA LEU A 67 0.96 3.31 2.63
C LEU A 67 2.00 2.44 1.92
N LEU A 68 3.14 3.01 1.50
CA LEU A 68 4.22 2.26 0.86
C LEU A 68 4.88 1.26 1.83
N ALA A 69 5.09 1.66 3.10
CA ALA A 69 5.59 0.76 4.13
C ALA A 69 4.63 -0.42 4.38
N ALA A 70 3.33 -0.16 4.45
CA ALA A 70 2.30 -1.18 4.57
C ALA A 70 2.21 -2.08 3.33
N LEU A 71 2.37 -1.51 2.13
CA LEU A 71 2.37 -2.24 0.86
C LEU A 71 3.56 -3.20 0.78
N GLY A 72 4.78 -2.73 1.03
CA GLY A 72 5.98 -3.59 1.04
C GLY A 72 5.85 -4.74 2.05
N ARG A 73 5.25 -4.49 3.22
CA ARG A 73 4.95 -5.53 4.21
C ARG A 73 3.94 -6.54 3.67
N THR A 74 2.88 -6.05 3.04
CA THR A 74 1.81 -6.87 2.49
C THR A 74 2.35 -7.79 1.40
N LEU A 75 3.10 -7.24 0.43
CA LEU A 75 3.76 -8.01 -0.61
C LEU A 75 4.78 -9.00 -0.05
N GLY A 76 5.55 -8.60 0.96
CA GLY A 76 6.43 -9.51 1.69
C GLY A 76 5.70 -10.74 2.22
N ARG A 77 4.50 -10.55 2.78
CA ARG A 77 3.67 -11.62 3.35
C ARG A 77 2.93 -12.47 2.31
N THR A 78 2.58 -11.89 1.16
CA THR A 78 1.78 -12.57 0.13
C THR A 78 2.61 -13.15 -1.01
N ARG A 79 3.62 -12.41 -1.49
CA ARG A 79 4.52 -12.79 -2.59
C ARG A 79 5.87 -13.35 -2.12
N GLY A 80 6.22 -13.11 -0.87
CA GLY A 80 7.56 -13.39 -0.34
C GLY A 80 8.47 -12.16 -0.38
N GLU A 81 9.68 -12.34 0.14
CA GLU A 81 10.66 -11.26 0.26
C GLU A 81 11.25 -10.86 -1.10
N GLY A 82 11.62 -9.58 -1.25
CA GLY A 82 12.20 -9.08 -2.50
C GLY A 82 12.12 -7.56 -2.63
N THR A 83 12.08 -7.08 -3.86
CA THR A 83 11.86 -5.66 -4.19
C THR A 83 10.77 -5.54 -5.25
N VAL A 84 10.02 -4.45 -5.22
CA VAL A 84 8.98 -4.10 -6.20
C VAL A 84 9.18 -2.67 -6.66
N THR A 85 8.97 -2.40 -7.95
CA THR A 85 8.92 -1.02 -8.47
C THR A 85 7.49 -0.50 -8.42
N VAL A 86 7.27 0.63 -7.73
CA VAL A 86 5.96 1.26 -7.57
C VAL A 86 6.01 2.68 -8.12
N ASP A 87 5.15 2.96 -9.10
CA ASP A 87 4.88 4.33 -9.53
C ASP A 87 4.00 5.03 -8.51
N VAL A 88 4.46 6.16 -7.98
CA VAL A 88 3.73 6.92 -6.96
C VAL A 88 3.20 8.21 -7.54
N THR A 89 1.90 8.45 -7.34
CA THR A 89 1.17 9.65 -7.72
C THR A 89 0.37 10.17 -6.54
N GLY A 90 0.44 11.47 -6.26
CA GLY A 90 -0.16 12.09 -5.06
C GLY A 90 0.76 13.11 -4.41
N GLY A 91 0.19 14.07 -3.67
CA GLY A 91 0.94 15.07 -2.88
C GLY A 91 1.87 16.03 -3.65
N HIS A 92 1.43 17.28 -3.88
CA HIS A 92 2.19 18.43 -4.48
C HIS A 92 3.02 18.23 -5.76
N ARG A 93 3.22 17.01 -6.26
CA ARG A 93 3.99 16.68 -7.46
C ARG A 93 3.05 16.05 -8.47
N TRP A 94 2.94 16.72 -9.61
CA TRP A 94 2.04 16.37 -10.71
C TRP A 94 2.60 15.24 -11.61
N LEU A 95 3.67 14.59 -11.20
CA LEU A 95 4.41 13.62 -12.01
C LEU A 95 4.51 12.31 -11.23
N SER A 96 4.10 11.22 -11.88
CA SER A 96 4.41 9.86 -11.42
C SER A 96 5.93 9.71 -11.29
N HIS A 97 6.40 9.18 -10.18
CA HIS A 97 7.80 8.82 -10.01
C HIS A 97 7.93 7.37 -9.53
N PRO A 98 8.67 6.50 -10.26
CA PRO A 98 8.94 5.14 -9.82
C PRO A 98 9.85 5.12 -8.59
N VAL A 99 9.44 4.40 -7.56
CA VAL A 99 10.23 4.11 -6.37
C VAL A 99 10.41 2.60 -6.21
N THR A 100 11.58 2.17 -5.74
CA THR A 100 11.80 0.76 -5.39
C THR A 100 11.50 0.55 -3.92
N LEU A 101 10.57 -0.35 -3.61
CA LEU A 101 10.24 -0.75 -2.25
C LEU A 101 10.85 -2.11 -1.92
N ILE A 102 11.27 -2.28 -0.67
CA ILE A 102 11.64 -3.58 -0.13
C ILE A 102 10.37 -4.29 0.36
N CYS A 103 10.17 -5.52 -0.10
CA CYS A 103 9.12 -6.43 0.34
C CYS A 103 9.69 -7.35 1.43
N ALA A 104 9.16 -7.29 2.64
CA ALA A 104 9.61 -8.15 3.75
C ALA A 104 8.44 -8.63 4.60
N ALA A 105 8.32 -9.95 4.78
CA ALA A 105 7.18 -10.54 5.47
C ALA A 105 7.16 -10.19 6.97
N ASN A 106 8.30 -10.36 7.64
CA ASN A 106 8.48 -10.19 9.08
C ASN A 106 9.94 -9.79 9.38
N HIS A 107 10.58 -10.44 10.35
CA HIS A 107 11.94 -10.15 10.78
C HIS A 107 12.96 -10.47 9.67
N PRO A 108 13.99 -9.63 9.47
CA PRO A 108 14.50 -8.64 10.42
C PRO A 108 13.86 -7.25 10.38
N MET A 109 13.05 -6.89 9.37
CA MET A 109 12.49 -5.54 9.29
C MET A 109 11.25 -5.39 10.17
N GLY A 110 11.28 -4.45 11.12
CA GLY A 110 10.12 -3.99 11.88
C GLY A 110 9.36 -2.86 11.16
N PRO A 111 8.25 -2.38 11.73
CA PRO A 111 7.44 -1.31 11.13
C PRO A 111 8.22 -0.02 10.90
N THR A 112 9.12 0.34 11.82
CA THR A 112 9.96 1.53 11.73
C THR A 112 10.94 1.43 10.57
N GLU A 113 11.59 0.27 10.38
CA GLU A 113 12.50 0.03 9.26
C GLU A 113 11.75 0.08 7.92
N MET A 114 10.53 -0.47 7.86
CA MET A 114 9.69 -0.37 6.67
C MET A 114 9.36 1.09 6.32
N LEU A 115 9.02 1.90 7.33
CA LEU A 115 8.71 3.32 7.14
C LEU A 115 9.94 4.12 6.73
N GLN A 116 11.10 3.88 7.34
CA GLN A 116 12.36 4.49 6.94
C GLN A 116 12.74 4.16 5.49
N GLY A 117 12.49 2.91 5.07
CA GLY A 117 12.67 2.50 3.67
C GLY A 117 11.77 3.27 2.71
N ALA A 118 10.48 3.43 3.06
CA ALA A 118 9.54 4.21 2.25
C ALA A 118 9.93 5.70 2.17
N HIS A 119 10.34 6.29 3.29
CA HIS A 119 10.83 7.67 3.34
C HIS A 119 12.06 7.86 2.44
N ALA A 120 13.04 6.95 2.52
CA ALA A 120 14.22 6.99 1.67
C ALA A 120 13.85 6.86 0.19
N ALA A 121 12.93 5.95 -0.15
CA ALA A 121 12.49 5.73 -1.51
C ALA A 121 11.81 6.96 -2.12
N LEU A 122 10.98 7.68 -1.35
CA LEU A 122 10.32 8.91 -1.78
C LEU A 122 11.23 10.15 -1.77
N SER A 123 12.30 10.13 -0.98
CA SER A 123 13.28 11.22 -0.92
C SER A 123 14.25 11.23 -2.11
N VAL A 124 14.35 10.12 -2.84
CA VAL A 124 15.17 10.05 -4.06
C VAL A 124 14.53 10.93 -5.14
N ALA A 125 15.35 11.76 -5.77
CA ALA A 125 14.90 12.63 -6.85
C ALA A 125 14.48 11.80 -8.08
N PRO A 126 13.47 12.24 -8.86
CA PRO A 126 13.03 11.52 -10.03
C PRO A 126 14.14 11.21 -11.03
N GLY A 127 14.57 9.95 -11.07
CA GLY A 127 15.44 9.42 -12.11
C GLY A 127 14.68 9.26 -13.42
N ARG A 128 15.32 9.58 -14.56
CA ARG A 128 14.70 9.54 -15.91
C ARG A 128 14.59 8.13 -16.50
N ASP A 129 15.06 7.11 -15.80
CA ASP A 129 14.96 5.72 -16.26
C ASP A 129 13.78 5.06 -15.56
N SER A 130 12.64 5.10 -16.24
CA SER A 130 11.44 4.37 -15.85
C SER A 130 11.73 2.88 -16.11
N ALA A 131 12.15 2.16 -15.08
CA ALA A 131 11.81 0.75 -15.02
C ALA A 131 10.28 0.64 -15.17
N GLU A 132 9.80 -0.36 -15.89
CA GLU A 132 8.37 -0.62 -16.01
C GLU A 132 7.83 -0.88 -14.60
N ALA A 133 6.99 0.02 -14.09
CA ALA A 133 6.46 -0.11 -12.75
C ALA A 133 5.48 -1.28 -12.68
N GLU A 134 5.66 -2.12 -11.66
CA GLU A 134 4.81 -3.28 -11.41
C GLU A 134 3.46 -2.85 -10.81
N LEU A 135 3.44 -1.74 -10.07
CA LEU A 135 2.30 -1.22 -9.33
C LEU A 135 2.19 0.30 -9.47
N LEU A 136 0.97 0.83 -9.50
CA LEU A 136 0.67 2.26 -9.37
C LEU A 136 0.00 2.52 -8.02
N LEU A 137 0.57 3.41 -7.22
CA LEU A 137 -0.06 3.98 -6.03
C LEU A 137 -0.56 5.39 -6.36
N ASN A 138 -1.88 5.59 -6.30
CA ASN A 138 -2.51 6.90 -6.44
C ASN A 138 -3.21 7.28 -5.14
N VAL A 139 -2.74 8.35 -4.50
CA VAL A 139 -3.26 8.87 -3.22
C VAL A 139 -4.07 10.16 -3.42
N ALA A 140 -4.26 10.61 -4.68
CA ALA A 140 -5.07 11.79 -4.98
C ALA A 140 -6.58 11.50 -4.94
N ILE A 141 -7.36 12.51 -4.53
CA ILE A 141 -8.84 12.50 -4.43
C ILE A 141 -9.53 12.42 -5.80
N ALA A 142 -8.81 12.59 -6.91
CA ALA A 142 -9.41 12.57 -8.24
C ALA A 142 -9.65 11.12 -8.68
N GLU A 143 -10.90 10.80 -9.03
CA GLU A 143 -11.25 9.55 -9.70
C GLU A 143 -10.30 9.30 -10.88
N LEU A 144 -9.55 8.20 -10.82
CA LEU A 144 -8.82 7.72 -11.97
C LEU A 144 -9.86 7.21 -12.97
N VAL A 145 -10.17 8.01 -13.98
CA VAL A 145 -11.03 7.59 -15.09
C VAL A 145 -10.42 6.33 -15.68
N ASP A 146 -11.16 5.23 -15.60
CA ASP A 146 -10.76 3.91 -16.09
C ASP A 146 -10.86 3.90 -17.63
N ALA A 147 -9.96 4.63 -18.29
CA ALA A 147 -9.83 4.56 -19.73
C ALA A 147 -9.00 3.31 -20.06
N PRO A 148 -9.48 2.39 -20.91
CA PRO A 148 -8.66 1.29 -21.37
C PRO A 148 -7.43 1.89 -22.04
N ALA A 149 -6.24 1.43 -21.65
CA ALA A 149 -4.99 1.82 -22.29
C ALA A 149 -5.14 1.58 -23.79
N GLY A 150 -5.37 2.68 -24.54
CA GLY A 150 -5.56 2.63 -25.97
C GLY A 150 -4.27 2.09 -26.59
N ARG A 151 -4.39 0.96 -27.29
CA ARG A 151 -3.33 0.47 -28.17
C ARG A 151 -3.00 1.58 -29.18
N ALA A 152 -1.78 2.11 -29.09
CA ALA A 152 -1.11 2.74 -30.21
C ALA A 152 -0.38 1.65 -31.02
#